data_AF-A0A1H0WJT7-F1
#
_entry.id   AF-A0A1H0WJT7-F1
#
_cell.length_a   1.000
_cell.length_b   1.000
_cell.length_c   1.000
_cell.angle_alpha   90.00
_cell.angle_beta   90.00
_cell.angle_gamma   90.00
#
_symmetry.space_group_name_H-M   'P 1'
#
loop_
_entity.id
_entity.type
_entity.pdbx_description
1 polymer ?
#
loop_
_entity_poly.entity_id
_entity_poly.type
_entity_poly.pdbx_seq_one_letter_code
_entity_poly.pdbx_strand_id
1 'polypeptide(L)'
;MMVHWGDRLRTFYNDAYDASLGRKHPGHLGEPAFDWWSEMWDQLEPFFTKVLAGESFYTEDARYTPDRDGAAREAYFTHCHSPIWDDEGRVRGIFLVVTETTRLVLAEQGRVREERRNRQILDSARAWPPAGTRGPARCSAGGKRRCSASPRTAARARKGA
;
A
#
# COMPACT_ATOMS: atom_id res chain seq x y z
N MET A 1 -20.55 1.25 8.88
CA MET A 1 -21.80 0.82 8.22
C MET A 1 -22.55 2.06 7.78
N MET A 2 -23.10 2.06 6.58
CA MET A 2 -23.73 3.23 5.98
C MET A 2 -24.92 2.85 5.09
N VAL A 3 -25.87 3.76 4.96
CA VAL A 3 -27.00 3.70 4.03
C VAL A 3 -27.02 5.00 3.23
N HIS A 4 -27.11 4.89 1.91
CA HIS A 4 -27.48 6.01 1.04
C HIS A 4 -28.93 5.84 0.62
N TRP A 5 -29.80 6.78 1.00
CA TRP A 5 -31.26 6.62 0.83
C TRP A 5 -31.89 7.68 -0.07
N GLY A 6 -32.84 7.22 -0.89
CA GLY A 6 -33.66 8.05 -1.76
C GLY A 6 -32.91 8.61 -2.97
N ASP A 7 -33.63 9.41 -3.77
CA ASP A 7 -33.15 9.89 -5.08
C ASP A 7 -31.90 10.79 -4.99
N ARG A 8 -31.66 11.38 -3.81
CA ARG A 8 -30.48 12.21 -3.53
C ARG A 8 -29.38 11.47 -2.76
N LEU A 9 -29.56 10.17 -2.51
CA LEU A 9 -28.58 9.33 -1.80
C LEU A 9 -28.12 9.96 -0.49
N ARG A 10 -29.09 10.37 0.35
CA ARG A 10 -28.80 10.95 1.66
C ARG A 10 -28.12 9.91 2.54
N THR A 11 -27.04 10.31 3.19
CA THR A 11 -26.14 9.36 3.85
C THR A 11 -26.42 9.24 5.33
N PHE A 12 -26.61 8.00 5.80
CA PHE A 12 -26.76 7.65 7.21
C PHE A 12 -25.66 6.65 7.56
N TYR A 13 -25.00 6.81 8.70
CA TYR A 13 -23.94 5.91 9.13
C TYR A 13 -23.95 5.71 10.62
N ASN A 14 -23.36 4.61 11.08
CA ASN A 14 -23.23 4.33 12.50
C ASN A 14 -21.99 4.99 13.11
N ASP A 15 -21.99 5.11 14.44
CA ASP A 15 -20.91 5.76 15.22
C ASP A 15 -19.52 5.14 14.96
N ALA A 16 -19.47 3.83 14.66
CA ALA A 16 -18.20 3.17 14.34
C ALA A 16 -17.52 3.74 13.07
N TYR A 17 -18.26 4.46 12.22
CA TYR A 17 -17.73 5.07 11.01
C TYR A 17 -17.18 6.49 11.21
N ASP A 18 -17.42 7.11 12.37
CA ASP A 18 -16.92 8.46 12.71
C ASP A 18 -15.39 8.56 12.57
N ALA A 19 -14.66 7.59 13.11
CA ALA A 19 -13.20 7.55 13.04
C ALA A 19 -12.64 7.59 11.60
N SER A 20 -13.39 7.09 10.62
CA SER A 20 -13.00 7.10 9.21
C SER A 20 -13.32 8.42 8.49
N LEU A 21 -14.26 9.21 9.03
CA LEU A 21 -14.78 10.46 8.46
C LEU A 21 -13.98 11.71 8.86
N GLY A 22 -13.25 11.69 9.97
CA GLY A 22 -12.51 12.87 10.47
C GLY A 22 -13.44 14.07 10.66
N ARG A 23 -13.03 15.28 10.23
CA ARG A 23 -13.89 16.49 10.29
C ARG A 23 -15.19 16.42 9.49
N LYS A 24 -15.44 15.37 8.70
CA LYS A 24 -16.71 15.21 7.98
C LYS A 24 -17.88 14.81 8.89
N HIS A 25 -17.59 14.26 10.06
CA HIS A 25 -18.59 14.04 11.10
C HIS A 25 -18.74 15.30 11.99
N PRO A 26 -19.97 15.68 12.40
CA PRO A 26 -21.27 15.07 12.09
C PRO A 26 -21.94 15.62 10.83
N GLY A 27 -21.36 16.63 10.17
CA GLY A 27 -22.01 17.38 9.08
C GLY A 27 -22.48 16.55 7.89
N HIS A 28 -21.93 15.34 7.70
CA HIS A 28 -22.33 14.43 6.63
C HIS A 28 -23.66 13.69 6.88
N LEU A 29 -24.13 13.60 8.13
CA LEU A 29 -25.31 12.79 8.44
C LEU A 29 -26.57 13.43 7.85
N GLY A 30 -27.25 12.69 6.96
CA GLY A 30 -28.45 13.14 6.25
C GLY A 30 -28.18 13.93 4.97
N GLU A 31 -26.92 14.24 4.66
CA GLU A 31 -26.54 14.98 3.46
C GLU A 31 -26.29 14.05 2.25
N PRO A 32 -26.42 14.55 1.00
CA PRO A 32 -26.13 13.79 -0.20
C PRO A 32 -24.72 13.20 -0.21
N ALA A 33 -24.58 11.95 -0.67
CA ALA A 33 -23.29 11.28 -0.78
C ALA A 33 -22.26 12.07 -1.62
N PHE A 34 -22.72 12.64 -2.75
CA PHE A 34 -21.87 13.37 -3.69
C PHE A 34 -21.17 14.58 -3.04
N ASP A 35 -21.90 15.37 -2.27
CA ASP A 35 -21.41 16.65 -1.72
C ASP A 35 -20.19 16.47 -0.80
N TRP A 36 -20.04 15.28 -0.22
CA TRP A 36 -18.99 14.99 0.75
C TRP A 36 -17.93 14.03 0.23
N TRP A 37 -18.21 13.29 -0.83
CA TRP A 37 -17.26 12.36 -1.45
C TRP A 37 -16.87 12.81 -2.86
N SER A 38 -17.05 14.10 -3.16
CA SER A 38 -16.77 14.69 -4.47
C SER A 38 -15.34 14.42 -4.93
N GLU A 39 -14.37 14.38 -4.02
CA GLU A 39 -12.96 14.15 -4.34
C GLU A 39 -12.64 12.70 -4.76
N MET A 40 -13.56 11.77 -4.47
CA MET A 40 -13.46 10.35 -4.86
C MET A 40 -14.60 9.92 -5.79
N TRP A 41 -15.45 10.85 -6.24
CA TRP A 41 -16.69 10.49 -6.92
C TRP A 41 -16.46 9.71 -8.20
N ASP A 42 -15.44 10.06 -8.99
CA ASP A 42 -15.09 9.33 -10.22
C ASP A 42 -14.77 7.85 -9.96
N GLN A 43 -14.32 7.49 -8.76
CA GLN A 43 -14.10 6.10 -8.35
C GLN A 43 -15.35 5.46 -7.76
N LEU A 44 -16.23 6.22 -7.10
CA LEU A 44 -17.40 5.70 -6.38
C LEU A 44 -18.63 5.57 -7.27
N GLU A 45 -18.87 6.52 -8.16
CA GLU A 45 -20.03 6.60 -9.04
C GLU A 45 -20.29 5.32 -9.82
N PRO A 46 -19.29 4.64 -10.41
CA PRO A 46 -19.54 3.41 -11.16
C PRO A 46 -20.11 2.28 -10.28
N PHE A 47 -19.70 2.21 -9.01
CA PHE A 47 -20.23 1.22 -8.07
C PHE A 47 -21.65 1.58 -7.66
N PHE A 48 -21.92 2.86 -7.43
CA PHE A 48 -23.25 3.35 -7.08
C PHE A 48 -24.23 3.09 -8.22
N THR A 49 -23.84 3.40 -9.46
CA THR A 49 -24.65 3.17 -10.66
C THR A 49 -24.99 1.68 -10.85
N LYS A 50 -24.02 0.78 -10.66
CA LYS A 50 -24.27 -0.67 -10.69
C LYS A 50 -25.25 -1.12 -9.60
N VAL A 51 -25.07 -0.63 -8.39
CA VAL A 51 -25.91 -1.04 -7.25
C VAL A 51 -27.32 -0.49 -7.37
N LEU A 52 -27.48 0.72 -7.90
CA LEU A 52 -28.79 1.28 -8.24
C LEU A 52 -29.48 0.54 -9.39
N ALA A 53 -28.72 -0.13 -10.26
CA ALA A 53 -29.25 -1.07 -11.26
C ALA A 53 -29.61 -2.45 -10.68
N GLY A 54 -29.40 -2.68 -9.37
CA GLY A 54 -29.73 -3.93 -8.69
C GLY A 54 -28.56 -4.90 -8.51
N GLU A 55 -27.34 -4.52 -8.90
CA GLU A 55 -26.16 -5.38 -8.81
C GLU A 55 -25.33 -5.10 -7.56
N SER A 56 -25.12 -6.11 -6.70
CA SER A 56 -24.22 -5.96 -5.55
C SER A 56 -22.76 -5.87 -5.99
N PHE A 57 -21.96 -5.09 -5.26
CA PHE A 57 -20.54 -4.89 -5.52
C PHE A 57 -19.70 -5.20 -4.28
N TYR A 58 -18.51 -5.77 -4.48
CA TYR A 58 -17.54 -6.06 -3.42
C TYR A 58 -16.12 -5.81 -3.92
N THR A 59 -15.28 -5.27 -3.05
CA THR A 59 -13.83 -5.15 -3.30
C THR A 59 -13.03 -5.24 -2.01
N GLU A 60 -11.82 -5.76 -2.13
CA GLU A 60 -10.85 -5.93 -1.04
C GLU A 60 -9.69 -4.98 -1.23
N ASP A 61 -9.26 -4.34 -0.14
CA ASP A 61 -8.06 -3.50 -0.08
C ASP A 61 -7.98 -2.48 -1.23
N ALA A 62 -9.14 -1.94 -1.63
CA ALA A 62 -9.22 -0.93 -2.67
C ALA A 62 -8.57 0.37 -2.16
N ARG A 63 -7.76 0.98 -3.01
CA ARG A 63 -6.92 2.13 -2.66
C ARG A 63 -7.62 3.43 -3.02
N TYR A 64 -7.76 4.28 -2.02
CA TYR A 64 -8.40 5.59 -2.12
C TYR A 64 -7.51 6.68 -1.55
N THR A 65 -7.84 7.93 -1.86
CA THR A 65 -7.14 9.10 -1.30
C THR A 65 -8.15 10.08 -0.70
N PRO A 66 -8.85 9.69 0.37
CA PRO A 66 -9.81 10.58 1.02
C PRO A 66 -9.11 11.84 1.56
N ASP A 67 -9.79 12.98 1.46
CA ASP A 67 -9.38 14.15 2.23
C ASP A 67 -9.76 13.94 3.70
N ARG A 68 -8.72 13.88 4.55
CA ARG A 68 -8.87 13.90 6.00
C ARG A 68 -8.23 15.16 6.52
N ASP A 69 -9.07 16.06 6.99
CA ASP A 69 -8.65 17.30 7.62
C ASP A 69 -7.75 18.18 6.73
N GLY A 70 -8.10 18.33 5.45
CA GLY A 70 -7.35 19.12 4.47
C GLY A 70 -6.07 18.45 4.01
N ALA A 71 -5.88 17.17 4.35
CA ALA A 71 -4.75 16.36 3.94
C ALA A 71 -5.25 15.09 3.23
N ALA A 72 -5.10 15.09 1.91
CA ALA A 72 -5.28 13.90 1.09
C ALA A 72 -4.23 12.84 1.50
N ARG A 73 -4.70 11.71 2.02
CA ARG A 73 -3.82 10.60 2.44
C ARG A 73 -4.30 9.32 1.82
N GLU A 74 -3.34 8.53 1.34
CA GLU A 74 -3.63 7.19 0.85
C GLU A 74 -4.19 6.32 1.98
N ALA A 75 -5.30 5.64 1.68
CA ALA A 75 -5.97 4.71 2.57
C ALA A 75 -6.50 3.52 1.77
N TYR A 76 -6.63 2.38 2.43
CA TYR A 76 -7.14 1.15 1.84
C TYR A 76 -8.43 0.76 2.54
N PHE A 77 -9.41 0.33 1.75
CA PHE A 77 -10.74 -0.05 2.24
C PHE A 77 -11.21 -1.34 1.59
N THR A 78 -11.73 -2.24 2.42
CA THR A 78 -12.54 -3.37 1.98
C THR A 78 -14.00 -3.01 2.19
N HIS A 79 -14.81 -3.14 1.14
CA HIS A 79 -16.20 -2.70 1.19
C HIS A 79 -17.12 -3.50 0.28
N CYS A 80 -18.38 -3.56 0.68
CA CYS A 80 -19.48 -4.11 -0.10
C CYS A 80 -20.63 -3.11 -0.18
N HIS A 81 -21.30 -3.13 -1.32
CA HIS A 81 -22.49 -2.34 -1.61
C HIS A 81 -23.60 -3.29 -2.04
N SER A 82 -24.79 -3.11 -1.48
CA SER A 82 -25.97 -3.91 -1.80
C SER A 82 -27.19 -3.02 -2.00
N PRO A 83 -28.06 -3.36 -2.97
CA PRO A 83 -29.28 -2.60 -3.21
C PRO A 83 -30.27 -2.77 -2.04
N ILE A 84 -30.93 -1.68 -1.66
CA ILE A 84 -32.09 -1.72 -0.77
C ILE A 84 -33.34 -1.62 -1.65
N TRP A 85 -34.18 -2.64 -1.58
CA TRP A 85 -35.40 -2.75 -2.38
C TRP A 85 -36.63 -2.26 -1.59
N ASP A 86 -37.60 -1.68 -2.28
CA ASP A 86 -38.96 -1.50 -1.76
C ASP A 86 -39.87 -2.68 -2.10
N ASP A 87 -41.11 -2.63 -1.61
CA ASP A 87 -42.12 -3.68 -1.80
C ASP A 87 -42.56 -3.80 -3.27
N GLU A 88 -42.32 -2.77 -4.09
CA GLU A 88 -42.55 -2.77 -5.54
C GLU A 88 -41.37 -3.31 -6.35
N GLY A 89 -40.29 -3.77 -5.69
CA GLY A 89 -39.11 -4.33 -6.34
C GLY A 89 -38.21 -3.29 -7.00
N ARG A 90 -38.26 -2.04 -6.54
CA ARG A 90 -37.40 -0.95 -7.02
C ARG A 90 -36.26 -0.71 -6.03
N VAL A 91 -35.08 -0.38 -6.53
CA VAL A 91 -33.96 0.03 -5.67
C VAL A 91 -34.20 1.45 -5.15
N ARG A 92 -34.24 1.63 -3.83
CA ARG A 92 -34.47 2.91 -3.14
C ARG A 92 -33.26 3.44 -2.40
N GLY A 93 -32.20 2.64 -2.33
CA GLY A 93 -30.97 3.05 -1.70
C GLY A 93 -29.88 2.00 -1.82
N ILE A 94 -28.76 2.31 -1.19
CA ILE A 94 -27.58 1.47 -1.14
C ILE A 94 -27.24 1.23 0.32
N PHE A 95 -27.12 -0.04 0.70
CA PHE A 95 -26.53 -0.43 1.97
C PHE A 95 -25.05 -0.74 1.75
N LEU A 96 -24.19 -0.12 2.58
CA LEU A 96 -22.74 -0.22 2.50
C LEU A 96 -22.15 -0.71 3.82
N VAL A 97 -21.28 -1.71 3.73
CA VAL A 97 -20.33 -2.05 4.79
C VAL A 97 -18.93 -1.76 4.30
N VAL A 98 -18.16 -1.03 5.10
CA VAL A 98 -16.81 -0.58 4.76
C VAL A 98 -15.93 -0.69 6.00
N THR A 99 -14.73 -1.21 5.79
CA THR A 99 -13.70 -1.35 6.81
C THR A 99 -12.40 -0.79 6.25
N GLU A 100 -11.77 0.12 6.97
CA GLU A 100 -10.44 0.59 6.62
C GLU A 100 -9.39 -0.49 6.93
N THR A 101 -8.65 -0.92 5.91
CA THR A 101 -7.61 -1.95 5.98
C THR A 101 -6.20 -1.37 5.82
N THR A 102 -6.05 -0.04 5.80
CA THR A 102 -4.77 0.68 5.63
C THR A 102 -3.62 0.10 6.47
N ARG A 103 -3.87 -0.12 7.77
CA ARG A 103 -2.83 -0.66 8.68
C ARG A 103 -2.38 -2.06 8.29
N LEU A 104 -3.31 -2.92 7.88
CA LEU A 104 -3.02 -4.29 7.47
C LEU A 104 -2.22 -4.31 6.17
N VAL A 105 -2.67 -3.56 5.17
CA VAL A 105 -1.99 -3.47 3.86
C VAL A 105 -0.57 -2.91 4.01
N LEU A 106 -0.38 -1.83 4.78
CA LEU A 106 0.93 -1.24 4.99
C LEU A 106 1.88 -2.15 5.78
N ALA A 107 1.37 -2.87 6.78
CA ALA A 107 2.16 -3.84 7.54
C ALA A 107 2.64 -4.98 6.64
N GLU A 108 1.76 -5.51 5.80
CA GLU A 108 2.07 -6.58 4.85
C GLU A 108 3.10 -6.13 3.80
N GLN A 109 2.92 -4.94 3.22
CA GLN A 109 3.91 -4.34 2.32
C GLN A 109 5.28 -4.13 3.01
N GLY A 110 5.27 -3.71 4.28
CA GLY A 110 6.48 -3.58 5.09
C GLY A 110 7.21 -4.92 5.24
N ARG A 111 6.48 -5.97 5.63
CA ARG A 111 6.99 -7.33 5.79
C ARG A 111 7.61 -7.85 4.49
N VAL A 112 6.91 -7.74 3.37
CA VAL A 112 7.41 -8.17 2.05
C VAL A 112 8.67 -7.41 1.64
N ARG A 113 8.74 -6.09 1.90
CA ARG A 113 9.94 -5.28 1.61
C ARG A 113 11.14 -5.73 2.43
N GLU A 114 10.93 -6.03 3.70
CA GLU A 114 11.99 -6.51 4.59
C GLU A 114 12.49 -7.90 4.19
N GLU A 115 11.59 -8.82 3.87
CA GLU A 115 11.95 -10.16 3.39
C GLU A 115 12.77 -10.10 2.10
N ARG A 116 12.36 -9.25 1.14
CA ARG A 116 13.13 -9.02 -0.09
C ARG A 116 14.53 -8.48 0.21
N ARG A 117 14.65 -7.51 1.12
CA ARG A 117 15.94 -6.93 1.53
C ARG A 117 16.84 -7.98 2.17
N ASN A 118 16.30 -8.77 3.11
CA ASN A 118 17.07 -9.81 3.80
C ASN A 118 17.56 -10.88 2.83
N ARG A 119 16.71 -11.30 1.89
CA ARG A 119 17.09 -12.25 0.84
C ARG A 119 18.23 -11.72 -0.04
N GLN A 120 18.16 -10.45 -0.46
CA GLN A 120 19.23 -9.82 -1.22
C GLN A 120 20.57 -9.76 -0.46
N ILE A 121 20.53 -9.45 0.85
CA ILE A 121 21.74 -9.45 1.69
C ILE A 121 22.37 -10.84 1.73
N LEU A 122 21.57 -11.88 2.01
CA LEU A 122 22.06 -13.26 2.08
C LEU A 122 22.62 -13.76 0.74
N ASP A 123 21.96 -13.42 -0.37
CA ASP A 123 22.41 -13.80 -1.71
C ASP A 123 23.72 -13.08 -2.08
N SER A 124 23.86 -11.80 -1.73
CA SER A 124 25.10 -11.04 -1.94
C SER A 124 26.28 -11.56 -1.11
N ALA A 125 26.02 -12.07 0.10
CA ALA A 125 27.05 -12.66 0.94
C ALA A 125 27.58 -14.00 0.38
N ARG A 126 26.72 -14.79 -0.27
CA ARG A 126 27.14 -16.01 -0.99
C ARG A 126 28.00 -15.73 -2.22
N ALA A 127 27.84 -14.55 -2.83
CA ALA A 127 28.63 -14.13 -3.99
C ALA A 127 30.02 -13.60 -3.61
N TRP A 128 30.35 -13.47 -2.32
CA TRP A 128 31.72 -13.14 -1.90
C TRP A 128 32.63 -14.34 -2.18
N PRO A 129 33.61 -14.25 -3.10
CA PRO A 129 34.54 -15.35 -3.31
C PRO A 129 35.26 -15.63 -1.99
N PRO A 130 35.49 -16.91 -1.62
CA PRO A 130 36.20 -17.22 -0.39
C PRO A 130 37.50 -16.42 -0.37
N ALA A 131 37.69 -15.62 0.68
CA ALA A 131 38.88 -14.81 0.85
C ALA A 131 40.08 -15.71 0.59
N GLY A 132 40.83 -15.39 -0.46
CA GLY A 132 41.69 -16.34 -1.15
C GLY A 132 42.42 -17.27 -0.20
N THR A 133 42.26 -18.57 -0.39
CA THR A 133 43.23 -19.54 0.09
C THR A 133 44.54 -19.24 -0.62
N ARG A 134 45.31 -18.27 -0.13
CA ARG A 134 46.76 -18.29 -0.28
C ARG A 134 47.21 -19.51 0.48
N GLY A 135 47.14 -20.67 -0.16
CA GLY A 135 47.86 -21.85 0.29
C GLY A 135 49.32 -21.45 0.50
N PRO A 136 49.99 -22.01 1.51
CA PRO A 136 51.39 -21.68 1.76
C PRO A 136 52.16 -21.87 0.46
N ALA A 137 52.88 -20.83 0.01
CA ALA A 137 53.74 -20.93 -1.14
C ALA A 137 54.67 -22.13 -0.92
N ARG A 138 54.50 -23.19 -1.71
CA ARG A 138 55.46 -24.30 -1.72
C ARG A 138 56.76 -23.74 -2.26
N CYS A 139 57.72 -23.46 -1.37
CA CYS A 139 59.11 -23.36 -1.75
C CYS A 139 59.57 -24.76 -2.18
N SER A 140 59.64 -25.00 -3.48
CA SER A 140 60.42 -26.11 -4.01
C SER A 140 61.89 -25.84 -3.71
N ALA A 141 62.50 -26.73 -2.94
CA ALA A 141 63.94 -26.78 -2.80
C ALA A 141 64.54 -27.20 -4.15
N GLY A 142 65.19 -26.27 -4.83
CA GLY A 142 66.01 -26.57 -6.01
C GLY A 142 66.11 -25.44 -7.03
N GLY A 143 67.25 -24.74 -7.03
CA GLY A 143 67.75 -24.07 -8.24
C GLY A 143 67.61 -22.55 -8.33
N LYS A 144 68.67 -21.85 -7.87
CA LYS A 144 69.21 -20.56 -8.34
C LYS A 144 68.22 -19.40 -8.64
N ARG A 145 68.17 -18.47 -7.67
CA ARG A 145 68.25 -17.00 -7.78
C ARG A 145 67.71 -16.35 -9.08
N ARG A 146 66.59 -15.63 -8.95
CA ARG A 146 66.44 -14.21 -9.31
C ARG A 146 65.20 -13.65 -8.62
N CYS A 147 65.40 -12.92 -7.53
CA CYS A 147 64.38 -12.03 -6.96
C CYS A 147 64.45 -10.71 -7.73
N SER A 148 63.49 -10.44 -8.61
CA SER A 148 63.15 -9.07 -8.99
C SER A 148 62.07 -8.58 -8.02
N ALA A 149 62.47 -7.66 -7.15
CA ALA A 149 61.54 -6.92 -6.33
C ALA A 149 60.65 -6.05 -7.22
N SER A 150 59.33 -6.11 -7.03
CA SER A 150 58.42 -5.03 -7.43
C SER A 150 57.88 -4.38 -6.15
N PRO A 151 57.89 -3.03 -6.04
CA PRO A 151 57.78 -2.38 -4.75
C PRO A 151 56.35 -2.29 -4.24
N ARG A 152 56.25 -2.27 -2.90
CA ARG A 152 55.06 -1.98 -2.12
C ARG A 152 54.51 -0.57 -2.39
N THR A 153 53.18 -0.49 -2.30
CA THR A 153 52.35 0.58 -1.71
C THR A 153 52.50 2.02 -2.22
N ALA A 154 51.37 2.60 -2.68
CA ALA A 154 50.91 3.90 -2.19
C ALA A 154 49.41 4.09 -2.45
N ALA A 155 48.66 4.27 -1.37
CA ALA A 155 47.35 4.91 -1.40
C ALA A 155 47.53 6.43 -1.64
N ARG A 156 46.64 7.08 -2.41
CA ARG A 156 46.09 8.40 -2.07
C ARG A 156 45.00 8.92 -3.02
N ALA A 157 43.90 9.34 -2.39
CA ALA A 157 43.12 10.56 -2.61
C ALA A 157 42.59 10.89 -4.03
N ARG A 158 41.26 10.80 -4.19
CA ARG A 158 40.52 11.66 -5.12
C ARG A 158 39.96 12.87 -4.37
N LYS A 159 40.46 14.07 -4.72
CA LYS A 159 39.80 15.37 -4.53
C LYS A 159 39.87 16.11 -5.87
N GLY A 160 38.74 16.65 -6.32
CA GLY A 160 38.62 17.83 -7.18
C GLY A 160 38.52 17.61 -8.69
N ALA A 161 37.31 17.78 -9.25
CA ALA A 161 36.91 18.99 -9.99
C ALA A 161 35.37 19.07 -9.98
#